data_AF-P42091-F1
#
_entry.id   AF-P42091-F1
#
_cell.length_a   1.000
_cell.length_b   1.000
_cell.length_c   1.000
_cell.angle_alpha   90.00
_cell.angle_beta   90.00
_cell.angle_gamma   90.00
#
_symmetry.space_group_name_H-M   'P 1'
#
loop_
_entity.id
_entity.type
_entity.pdbx_description
1 polymer ?
#
loop_
_entity_poly.entity_id
_entity_poly.type
_entity_poly.pdbx_seq_one_letter_code
_entity_poly.pdbx_strand_id
1 'polypeptide(L)'
;MDLEKQVDREENQDDLHFILLLLILLIRQSSSEGNPSDLRRQLVFAKELGVPVSKVNLINGDTLQNVIVKEVLTDLVIFQNPLNNTRSHVSLSSVVSWGAF
;
A
#
# COMPACT_ATOMS: atom_id res chain seq x y z
N MET A 1 -10.89 30.07 33.75
CA MET A 1 -10.83 29.80 32.29
C MET A 1 -9.96 28.58 32.06
N ASP A 2 -10.34 27.42 32.64
CA ASP A 2 -9.53 26.18 32.57
C ASP A 2 -10.32 24.96 32.10
N LEU A 3 -11.64 25.07 31.94
CA LEU A 3 -12.49 23.93 31.59
C LEU A 3 -12.40 23.56 30.10
N GLU A 4 -12.26 24.55 29.21
CA GLU A 4 -12.23 24.33 27.75
C GLU A 4 -10.98 23.56 27.31
N LYS A 5 -9.82 23.78 27.95
CA LYS A 5 -8.58 23.08 27.59
C LYS A 5 -8.58 21.60 27.94
N GLN A 6 -9.40 21.16 28.89
CA GLN A 6 -9.42 19.78 29.32
C GLN A 6 -10.29 18.91 28.39
N VAL A 7 -11.41 19.46 27.91
CA VAL A 7 -12.32 18.78 26.97
C VAL A 7 -11.64 18.50 25.63
N ASP A 8 -10.93 19.48 25.08
CA ASP A 8 -10.16 19.32 23.82
C ASP A 8 -9.10 18.20 23.90
N ARG A 9 -8.55 17.96 25.09
CA ARG A 9 -7.49 16.95 25.27
C ARG A 9 -8.06 15.54 25.32
N GLU A 10 -9.23 15.35 25.91
CA GLU A 10 -9.91 14.05 25.96
C GLU A 10 -10.39 13.65 24.55
N GLU A 11 -11.04 14.57 23.82
CA GLU A 11 -11.53 14.30 22.45
C GLU A 11 -10.37 13.97 21.48
N ASN A 12 -9.27 14.72 21.55
CA ASN A 12 -8.08 14.44 20.72
C ASN A 12 -7.40 13.11 21.12
N GLN A 13 -7.44 12.71 22.39
CA GLN A 13 -6.93 11.39 22.78
C GLN A 13 -7.78 10.28 22.18
N ASP A 14 -9.10 10.41 22.17
CA ASP A 14 -10.00 9.41 21.57
C ASP A 14 -9.78 9.29 20.05
N ASP A 15 -9.62 10.41 19.36
CA ASP A 15 -9.31 10.44 17.93
C ASP A 15 -7.97 9.76 17.62
N LEU A 16 -6.95 10.02 18.42
CA LEU A 16 -5.63 9.44 18.22
C LEU A 16 -5.63 7.93 18.51
N HIS A 17 -6.38 7.48 19.52
CA HIS A 17 -6.60 6.06 19.77
C HIS A 17 -7.38 5.39 18.63
N PHE A 18 -8.39 6.07 18.07
CA PHE A 18 -9.16 5.56 16.94
C PHE A 18 -8.29 5.43 15.68
N ILE A 19 -7.47 6.44 15.37
CA ILE A 19 -6.50 6.40 14.27
C ILE A 19 -5.49 5.27 14.48
N LEU A 20 -4.98 5.11 15.71
CA LEU A 20 -4.03 4.04 16.04
C LEU A 20 -4.67 2.65 15.90
N LEU A 21 -5.89 2.46 16.39
CA LEU A 21 -6.65 1.22 16.23
C LEU A 21 -6.91 0.91 14.76
N LEU A 22 -7.28 1.93 13.97
CA LEU A 22 -7.49 1.79 12.53
C LEU A 22 -6.20 1.40 11.82
N LEU A 23 -5.06 2.02 12.16
CA LEU A 23 -3.74 1.65 11.66
C LEU A 23 -3.39 0.20 12.00
N ILE A 24 -3.61 -0.24 13.25
CA ILE A 24 -3.36 -1.62 13.68
C ILE A 24 -4.26 -2.61 12.92
N LEU A 25 -5.53 -2.28 12.72
CA LEU A 25 -6.46 -3.09 11.94
C LEU A 25 -6.03 -3.21 10.48
N LEU A 26 -5.59 -2.11 9.87
CA LEU A 26 -5.06 -2.11 8.50
C LEU A 26 -3.79 -2.97 8.38
N ILE A 27 -2.89 -2.91 9.37
CA ILE A 27 -1.68 -3.74 9.42
C ILE A 27 -2.02 -5.22 9.66
N ARG A 28 -3.03 -5.54 10.47
CA ARG A 28 -3.44 -6.94 10.69
C ARG A 28 -4.13 -7.55 9.47
N GLN A 29 -4.88 -6.77 8.70
CA GLN A 29 -5.50 -7.28 7.48
C GLN A 29 -4.47 -7.63 6.40
N SER A 30 -3.27 -7.01 6.40
CA SER A 30 -2.23 -7.33 5.42
C SER A 30 -1.45 -8.61 5.73
N SER A 31 -1.48 -9.13 6.96
CA SER A 31 -0.73 -10.34 7.36
C SER A 31 -1.43 -11.67 7.05
N SER A 32 -2.65 -11.65 6.51
CA SER A 32 -3.38 -12.88 6.18
C SER A 32 -2.89 -13.43 4.84
N GLU A 33 -1.95 -14.37 4.91
CA GLU A 33 -1.64 -15.42 3.92
C GLU A 33 -2.13 -15.19 2.47
N GLY A 34 -1.31 -14.50 1.67
CA GLY A 34 -0.90 -14.93 0.33
C GLY A 34 -1.97 -15.28 -0.71
N ASN A 35 -3.21 -14.84 -0.56
CA ASN A 35 -4.22 -15.08 -1.58
C ASN A 35 -3.92 -14.11 -2.75
N PRO A 36 -3.84 -14.55 -4.02
CA PRO A 36 -3.67 -13.64 -5.16
C PRO A 36 -4.71 -12.50 -5.18
N SER A 37 -5.89 -12.70 -4.56
CA SER A 37 -6.88 -11.65 -4.33
C SER A 37 -6.35 -10.50 -3.47
N ASP A 38 -5.51 -10.80 -2.49
CA ASP A 38 -5.00 -9.83 -1.52
C ASP A 38 -3.89 -9.01 -2.14
N LEU A 39 -3.00 -9.65 -2.91
CA LEU A 39 -2.02 -8.94 -3.73
C LEU A 39 -2.70 -7.98 -4.71
N ARG A 40 -3.74 -8.44 -5.42
CA ARG A 40 -4.49 -7.57 -6.33
C ARG A 40 -5.12 -6.40 -5.59
N ARG A 41 -5.78 -6.65 -4.45
CA ARG A 41 -6.40 -5.61 -3.63
C ARG A 41 -5.38 -4.57 -3.16
N GLN A 42 -4.23 -5.04 -2.70
CA GLN A 42 -3.10 -4.21 -2.27
C GLN A 42 -2.56 -3.32 -3.40
N LEU A 43 -2.38 -3.87 -4.60
CA LEU A 43 -1.94 -3.10 -5.76
C LEU A 43 -2.99 -2.11 -6.24
N VAL A 44 -4.28 -2.47 -6.20
CA VAL A 44 -5.38 -1.52 -6.47
C VAL A 44 -5.34 -0.39 -5.46
N PHE A 45 -5.15 -0.68 -4.18
CA PHE A 45 -5.04 0.36 -3.15
C PHE A 45 -3.83 1.27 -3.40
N ALA A 46 -2.67 0.71 -3.73
CA ALA A 46 -1.48 1.48 -4.09
C ALA A 46 -1.70 2.37 -5.33
N LYS A 47 -2.43 1.87 -6.33
CA LYS A 47 -2.83 2.63 -7.52
C LYS A 47 -3.71 3.81 -7.13
N GLU A 48 -4.76 3.59 -6.33
CA GLU A 48 -5.70 4.65 -5.93
C GLU A 48 -5.02 5.72 -5.07
N LEU A 49 -4.05 5.35 -4.23
CA LEU A 49 -3.26 6.31 -3.44
C LEU A 49 -2.17 7.01 -4.25
N GLY A 50 -1.76 6.46 -5.40
CA GLY A 50 -0.64 7.00 -6.20
C GLY A 50 0.72 6.95 -5.48
N VAL A 51 0.85 6.12 -4.45
CA VAL A 51 2.05 6.04 -3.61
C VAL A 51 3.14 5.23 -4.33
N PRO A 52 4.40 5.71 -4.34
CA PRO A 52 5.50 4.95 -4.89
C PRO A 52 5.76 3.68 -4.08
N VAL A 53 5.86 2.57 -4.80
CA VAL A 53 6.33 1.29 -4.31
C VAL A 53 7.85 1.30 -4.40
N SER A 54 8.50 1.17 -3.24
CA SER A 54 9.96 1.16 -3.14
C SER A 54 10.60 0.03 -3.95
N LYS A 55 10.05 -1.18 -3.86
CA LYS A 55 10.55 -2.37 -4.53
C LYS A 55 9.42 -3.35 -4.88
N VAL A 56 9.51 -3.96 -6.06
CA VAL A 56 8.66 -5.08 -6.49
C VAL A 56 9.60 -6.21 -6.92
N ASN A 57 9.49 -7.37 -6.28
CA ASN A 57 10.27 -8.56 -6.63
C ASN A 57 9.47 -9.44 -7.58
N LEU A 58 10.09 -9.84 -8.69
CA LEU A 58 9.47 -10.67 -9.71
C LEU A 58 9.97 -12.12 -9.62
N ILE A 59 9.15 -13.04 -10.11
CA ILE A 59 9.41 -14.49 -10.06
C ILE A 59 10.65 -14.91 -10.87
N ASN A 60 11.03 -14.11 -11.87
CA ASN A 60 12.23 -14.34 -12.67
C ASN A 60 13.53 -13.83 -12.01
N GLY A 61 13.44 -13.25 -10.81
CA GLY A 61 14.57 -12.66 -10.08
C GLY A 61 14.80 -11.17 -10.35
N ASP A 62 14.08 -10.57 -11.31
CA ASP A 62 14.16 -9.14 -11.55
C ASP A 62 13.48 -8.34 -10.43
N THR A 63 13.90 -7.09 -10.29
CA THR A 63 13.27 -6.16 -9.35
C THR A 63 12.93 -4.84 -10.02
N LEU A 64 11.72 -4.33 -9.77
CA LEU A 64 11.36 -2.95 -10.10
C LEU A 64 11.59 -2.08 -8.86
N GLN A 65 12.17 -0.90 -9.05
CA GLN A 65 12.47 0.01 -7.94
C GLN A 65 11.83 1.37 -8.18
N ASN A 66 11.29 1.94 -7.09
CA ASN A 66 10.67 3.26 -7.07
C ASN A 66 9.63 3.42 -8.19
N VAL A 67 8.65 2.52 -8.23
CA VAL A 67 7.59 2.51 -9.25
C VAL A 67 6.24 2.82 -8.64
N ILE A 68 5.36 3.47 -9.38
CA ILE A 68 3.96 3.63 -9.02
C ILE A 68 3.11 2.61 -9.78
N VAL A 69 2.04 2.13 -9.16
CA VAL A 69 1.04 1.29 -9.84
C VAL A 69 0.15 2.21 -10.68
N LYS A 70 0.19 2.07 -12.00
CA LYS A 70 -0.66 2.85 -12.91
C LYS A 70 -1.99 2.15 -13.18
N GLU A 71 -1.93 0.84 -13.36
CA GLU A 71 -3.11 0.05 -13.72
C GLU A 71 -2.99 -1.36 -13.18
N VAL A 72 -4.11 -1.92 -12.76
CA VAL A 72 -4.24 -3.30 -12.28
C VAL A 72 -5.39 -3.94 -13.04
N LEU A 73 -5.05 -4.77 -14.01
CA LEU A 73 -5.99 -5.58 -14.77
C LEU A 73 -6.21 -6.92 -14.05
N THR A 74 -6.91 -7.85 -14.69
CA THR A 74 -7.22 -9.17 -14.13
C THR A 74 -5.94 -9.98 -13.86
N ASP A 75 -5.01 -9.97 -14.81
CA ASP A 75 -3.80 -10.80 -14.85
C ASP A 75 -2.53 -9.98 -15.09
N LEU A 76 -2.64 -8.66 -15.25
CA LEU A 76 -1.53 -7.75 -15.57
C LEU A 76 -1.53 -6.55 -14.65
N VAL A 77 -0.33 -6.10 -14.27
CA VAL A 77 -0.08 -4.87 -13.54
C VAL A 77 0.88 -4.01 -14.33
N ILE A 78 0.55 -2.73 -14.48
CA ILE A 78 1.40 -1.76 -15.15
C ILE A 78 2.04 -0.89 -14.08
N PHE A 79 3.35 -1.07 -13.90
CA PHE A 79 4.17 -0.21 -13.08
C PHE A 79 4.76 0.90 -13.95
N GLN A 80 4.88 2.11 -13.40
CA GLN A 80 5.59 3.21 -14.05
C GLN A 80 6.64 3.77 -13.12
N ASN A 81 7.86 3.93 -13.63
CA ASN A 81 8.88 4.68 -12.91
C ASN A 81 8.64 6.19 -13.17
N PRO A 82 8.37 7.00 -12.12
CA PRO A 82 8.05 8.42 -12.29
C PRO A 82 9.25 9.26 -12.71
N LEU A 83 10.49 8.78 -12.53
CA LEU A 83 11.71 9.52 -12.88
C LEU A 83 11.97 9.53 -14.40
N ASN A 84 11.68 8.42 -15.08
CA ASN A 84 11.95 8.25 -16.52
C ASN A 84 10.71 7.94 -17.36
N ASN A 85 9.53 7.85 -16.75
CA ASN A 85 8.25 7.49 -17.37
C ASN A 85 8.22 6.11 -18.05
N THR A 86 9.22 5.25 -17.81
CA THR A 86 9.24 3.88 -18.33
C THR A 86 8.14 3.07 -17.68
N ARG A 87 7.42 2.29 -18.49
CA ARG A 87 6.36 1.38 -18.04
C ARG A 87 6.84 -0.06 -18.09
N SER A 88 6.56 -0.80 -17.03
CA SER A 88 6.82 -2.23 -16.92
C SER A 88 5.49 -2.95 -16.82
N HIS A 89 5.22 -3.80 -17.81
CA HIS A 89 4.02 -4.61 -17.89
C HIS A 89 4.37 -5.97 -17.29
N VAL A 90 3.79 -6.26 -16.13
CA VAL A 90 4.16 -7.44 -15.34
C VAL A 90 2.90 -8.26 -15.09
N SER A 91 2.96 -9.56 -15.38
CA SER A 91 1.87 -10.46 -14.99
C SER A 91 1.68 -10.41 -13.47
N LEU A 92 0.43 -10.31 -13.02
CA LEU A 92 0.09 -10.33 -11.59
C LEU A 92 0.65 -11.59 -10.92
N SER A 93 0.65 -12.73 -11.62
CA SER A 93 1.21 -14.00 -11.13
C SER A 93 2.74 -14.00 -11.02
N SER A 94 3.42 -13.06 -11.66
CA SER A 94 4.87 -12.92 -11.63
C SER A 94 5.35 -12.04 -10.48
N VAL A 95 4.46 -11.32 -9.78
CA VAL A 95 4.83 -10.50 -8.62
C VAL A 95 4.89 -11.40 -7.38
N VAL A 96 6.09 -11.54 -6.81
CA VAL A 96 6.33 -12.38 -5.62
C VAL A 96 6.08 -11.59 -4.34
N SER A 97 6.62 -10.37 -4.28
CA SER A 97 6.38 -9.44 -3.17
C SER A 97 6.55 -8.00 -3.64
N TRP A 98 6.01 -7.06 -2.87
CA TRP A 98 6.10 -5.64 -3.16
C TRP A 98 6.11 -4.83 -1.85
N GLY A 99 6.76 -3.66 -1.85
CA GLY A 99 6.94 -2.82 -0.67
C GLY A 99 8.29 -3.02 0.00
N ALA A 100 8.34 -2.76 1.32
CA ALA A 100 9.58 -2.73 2.10
C ALA A 100 9.92 -4.06 2.80
N PHE A 101 9.20 -5.14 2.52
CA PHE A 101 9.35 -6.44 3.18
C PHE A 101 9.74 -7.57 2.21
#